data_AF-X1Q0Q7-F1
#
_entry.id   AF-X1Q0Q7-F1
#
_cell.length_a   1.000
_cell.length_b   1.000
_cell.length_c   1.000
_cell.angle_alpha   90.00
_cell.angle_beta   90.00
_cell.angle_gamma   90.00
#
_symmetry.space_group_name_H-M   'P 1'
#
loop_
_entity.id
_entity.type
_entity.pdbx_description
1 polymer ?
#
loop_
_entity_poly.entity_id
_entity_poly.type
_entity_poly.pdbx_seq_one_letter_code
_entity_poly.pdbx_strand_id
1 'polypeptide(L)'
;MWNMKDRAAPETEVAESTIERARKRLRLSSPVIVGNEYYLPGLEQFGDAYDEYHLRTDQKGTWECSCYSHYGGEFRQEKVCSHSVAVALYTGLACQRTLPLKEELKQEEPKQEEPKRPIPVGPTPDRPCDIPSIPEKYTSWRPNQREAVEWILEQWKNGDKYAVLDEPTGSGKSLTAIAAASQKGLKTIYCVATKQLQEQLAGDFPEAVVIWGRDNYPCPRFPGTELTAASCTHRKYSPCPKVSQCPYKCQKRRALASALAIVNYPFLLNEANYVGQFSGWELQIDDEGDLVEGEIMKFVSLQLTRHQLEACQIEPPEYKTKLEAWLKWAEPTLSKVGEQLGKLEADLEPYLEAEKEPPLALMQELIRYQRLHSKLKMFTACVDESWIPELNDPEKWQFRPTFVRRFGHMLTDHG
;
A
#
# COMPACT_ATOMS: atom_id res chain seq x y z
N MET A 1 8.34 25.28 23.51
CA MET A 1 9.04 24.47 24.53
C MET A 1 8.11 23.33 24.92
N TRP A 2 8.11 22.24 24.15
CA TRP A 2 7.34 21.02 24.45
C TRP A 2 8.33 19.90 24.76
N ASN A 3 8.60 19.77 26.06
CA ASN A 3 9.26 18.63 26.66
C ASN A 3 8.11 17.78 27.23
N MET A 4 7.68 16.75 26.49
CA MET A 4 6.69 15.79 27.00
C MET A 4 7.37 14.44 27.17
N LYS A 5 8.28 14.39 28.15
CA LYS A 5 8.51 13.16 28.89
C LYS A 5 7.16 12.65 29.40
N ASP A 6 6.88 11.40 29.09
CA ASP A 6 5.81 10.59 29.66
C ASP A 6 5.65 10.88 31.16
N ARG A 7 4.53 11.48 31.55
CA ARG A 7 4.07 11.41 32.94
C ARG A 7 3.06 10.28 32.99
N ALA A 8 3.52 9.13 33.46
CA ALA A 8 2.63 8.17 34.11
C ALA A 8 1.89 8.91 35.23
N ALA A 9 0.58 8.72 35.34
CA ALA A 9 -0.12 9.14 36.55
C ALA A 9 0.48 8.33 37.73
N PRO A 10 0.67 8.92 38.92
CA PRO A 10 1.37 8.28 40.04
C PRO A 10 0.75 6.96 40.53
N GLU A 11 -0.38 6.52 39.98
CA GLU A 11 -1.07 5.28 40.34
C GLU A 11 -1.33 4.35 39.13
N THR A 12 -0.99 4.74 37.89
CA THR A 12 -1.17 3.89 36.70
C THR A 12 -0.07 4.15 35.66
N GLU A 13 0.61 3.10 35.17
CA GLU A 13 1.58 3.13 34.05
C GLU A 13 0.97 3.55 32.69
N VAL A 14 -0.21 4.14 32.70
CA VAL A 14 -0.99 4.58 31.53
C VAL A 14 -0.73 6.06 31.26
N ALA A 15 -0.40 6.40 30.01
CA ALA A 15 -0.24 7.80 29.59
C ALA A 15 -1.55 8.60 29.76
N GLU A 16 -1.47 9.80 30.33
CA GLU A 16 -2.61 10.67 30.66
C GLU A 16 -3.53 10.96 29.46
N SER A 17 -2.95 11.09 28.26
CA SER A 17 -3.68 11.29 27.00
C SER A 17 -4.57 10.09 26.60
N THR A 18 -4.17 8.87 26.97
CA THR A 18 -4.97 7.65 26.72
C THR A 18 -6.17 7.58 27.65
N ILE A 19 -6.00 7.97 28.92
CA ILE A 19 -7.09 8.05 29.91
C ILE A 19 -8.10 9.12 29.48
N GLU A 20 -7.63 10.29 29.05
CA GLU A 20 -8.51 11.36 28.59
C GLU A 20 -9.34 10.92 27.37
N ARG A 21 -8.70 10.23 26.41
CA ARG A 21 -9.37 9.66 25.25
C ARG A 21 -10.41 8.60 25.64
N ALA A 22 -10.08 7.72 26.58
CA ALA A 22 -11.01 6.73 27.12
C ALA A 22 -12.23 7.36 27.80
N ARG A 23 -12.02 8.41 28.61
CA ARG A 23 -13.12 9.18 29.24
C ARG A 23 -14.03 9.84 28.21
N LYS A 24 -13.46 10.41 27.14
CA LYS A 24 -14.26 11.01 26.05
C LYS A 24 -15.09 9.94 25.30
N ARG A 25 -14.55 8.73 25.11
CA ARG A 25 -15.31 7.58 24.55
C ARG A 25 -16.51 7.24 25.42
N LEU A 26 -16.33 7.11 26.74
CA LEU A 26 -17.40 6.78 27.68
C LEU A 26 -18.51 7.84 27.79
N ARG A 27 -18.26 9.07 27.34
CA ARG A 27 -19.29 10.11 27.22
C ARG A 27 -20.17 9.94 25.98
N LEU A 28 -19.69 9.21 24.97
CA LEU A 28 -20.33 9.05 23.67
C LEU A 28 -20.88 7.63 23.44
N SER A 29 -20.32 6.62 24.09
CA SER A 29 -20.79 5.25 24.06
C SER A 29 -20.57 4.55 25.40
N SER A 30 -21.25 3.42 25.62
CA SER A 30 -21.02 2.54 26.78
C SER A 30 -20.70 1.13 26.30
N PRO A 31 -19.77 0.41 26.95
CA PRO A 31 -19.51 -0.99 26.63
C PRO A 31 -20.72 -1.88 26.92
N VAL A 32 -20.93 -2.90 26.08
CA VAL A 32 -21.85 -4.01 26.32
C VAL A 32 -21.05 -5.17 26.93
N ILE A 33 -21.60 -5.79 27.98
CA ILE A 33 -20.93 -6.88 28.72
C ILE A 33 -21.72 -8.17 28.53
N VAL A 34 -21.06 -9.21 28.03
CA VAL A 34 -21.66 -10.55 27.82
C VAL A 34 -20.73 -11.60 28.45
N GLY A 35 -21.06 -12.04 29.67
CA GLY A 35 -20.19 -12.94 30.43
C GLY A 35 -18.85 -12.27 30.77
N ASN A 36 -17.74 -12.87 30.32
CA ASN A 36 -16.39 -12.31 30.48
C ASN A 36 -15.89 -11.53 29.24
N GLU A 37 -16.79 -11.27 28.29
CA GLU A 37 -16.50 -10.57 27.03
C GLU A 37 -17.05 -9.15 27.09
N TYR A 38 -16.32 -8.21 26.51
CA TYR A 38 -16.67 -6.80 26.47
C TYR A 38 -16.67 -6.28 25.04
N TYR A 39 -17.72 -5.56 24.69
CA TYR A 39 -17.92 -4.99 23.36
C TYR A 39 -18.03 -3.48 23.47
N LEU A 40 -17.11 -2.75 22.85
CA LEU A 40 -17.07 -1.28 22.89
C LEU A 40 -17.39 -0.73 21.50
N PRO A 41 -18.45 0.08 21.34
CA PRO A 41 -18.76 0.69 20.05
C PRO A 41 -17.59 1.54 19.53
N GLY A 42 -17.30 1.36 18.24
CA GLY A 42 -16.39 2.21 17.50
C GLY A 42 -17.01 3.58 17.24
N LEU A 43 -16.16 4.61 17.24
CA LEU A 43 -16.57 5.99 17.13
C LEU A 43 -15.74 6.70 16.06
N GLU A 44 -16.41 7.13 14.99
CA GLU A 44 -15.78 7.83 13.86
C GLU A 44 -15.01 9.08 14.28
N GLN A 45 -15.45 9.79 15.32
CA GLN A 45 -14.75 11.00 15.82
C GLN A 45 -13.36 10.69 16.40
N PHE A 46 -13.11 9.42 16.73
CA PHE A 46 -11.80 8.93 17.16
C PHE A 46 -11.01 8.27 16.03
N GLY A 47 -11.57 8.17 14.81
CA GLY A 47 -10.94 7.49 13.68
C GLY A 47 -10.85 5.98 13.90
N ASP A 48 -11.86 5.41 14.53
CA ASP A 48 -11.98 3.98 14.73
C ASP A 48 -12.21 3.26 13.40
N ALA A 49 -11.65 2.05 13.28
CA ALA A 49 -11.63 1.25 12.06
C ALA A 49 -12.74 0.21 12.00
N TYR A 50 -13.36 -0.09 13.15
CA TYR A 50 -14.44 -1.04 13.29
C TYR A 50 -15.63 -0.34 13.93
N ASP A 51 -16.83 -0.77 13.59
CA ASP A 51 -18.06 -0.32 14.23
C ASP A 51 -18.15 -0.80 15.69
N GLU A 52 -17.40 -1.85 16.04
CA GLU A 52 -17.32 -2.40 17.39
C GLU A 52 -15.94 -3.02 17.66
N TYR A 53 -15.45 -2.87 18.89
CA TYR A 53 -14.23 -3.49 19.39
C TYR A 53 -14.56 -4.57 20.41
N HIS A 54 -13.93 -5.72 20.26
CA HIS A 54 -14.07 -6.85 21.17
C HIS A 54 -12.86 -6.89 22.12
N LEU A 55 -13.12 -7.09 23.41
CA LEU A 55 -12.12 -7.11 24.46
C LEU A 55 -12.34 -8.25 25.44
N ARG A 56 -11.22 -8.79 25.94
CA ARG A 56 -11.14 -9.75 27.06
C ARG A 56 -10.20 -9.21 28.13
N THR A 57 -10.33 -9.70 29.35
CA THR A 57 -9.35 -9.42 30.41
C THR A 57 -9.14 -10.63 31.30
N ASP A 58 -7.91 -10.75 31.82
CA ASP A 58 -7.55 -11.69 32.88
C ASP A 58 -8.01 -11.21 34.27
N GLN A 59 -8.69 -10.06 34.36
CA GLN A 59 -9.13 -9.35 35.56
C GLN A 59 -7.98 -8.86 36.48
N LYS A 60 -6.73 -9.11 36.11
CA LYS A 60 -5.52 -8.75 36.89
C LYS A 60 -4.74 -7.58 36.29
N GLY A 61 -5.24 -7.00 35.20
CA GLY A 61 -4.66 -5.83 34.55
C GLY A 61 -4.21 -6.08 33.11
N THR A 62 -4.24 -7.33 32.63
CA THR A 62 -4.01 -7.63 31.22
C THR A 62 -5.33 -7.61 30.47
N TRP A 63 -5.39 -6.80 29.42
CA TRP A 63 -6.49 -6.77 28.48
C TRP A 63 -6.07 -7.34 27.14
N GLU A 64 -6.99 -7.94 26.43
CA GLU A 64 -6.87 -8.30 25.01
C GLU A 64 -7.87 -7.46 24.22
N CYS A 65 -7.49 -6.93 23.07
CA CYS A 65 -8.38 -6.08 22.26
C CYS A 65 -8.23 -6.34 20.77
N SER A 66 -9.37 -6.42 20.06
CA SER A 66 -9.40 -6.58 18.60
C SER A 66 -8.81 -5.39 17.83
N CYS A 67 -8.53 -4.25 18.48
CA CYS A 67 -7.92 -3.11 17.81
C CYS A 67 -6.51 -3.36 17.26
N TYR A 68 -5.87 -4.47 17.64
CA TYR A 68 -4.54 -4.88 17.16
C TYR A 68 -4.58 -5.54 15.77
N SER A 69 -5.71 -6.06 15.30
CA SER A 69 -5.79 -6.88 14.08
C SER A 69 -5.71 -6.10 12.75
N HIS A 70 -5.84 -4.77 12.73
CA HIS A 70 -5.80 -4.00 11.46
C HIS A 70 -4.83 -2.82 11.39
N TYR A 71 -3.95 -2.59 12.38
CA TYR A 71 -3.05 -1.43 12.35
C TYR A 71 -1.78 -1.57 13.21
N GLY A 72 -0.68 -1.98 12.57
CA GLY A 72 0.68 -1.85 13.11
C GLY A 72 0.86 -2.45 14.51
N GLY A 73 0.24 -3.61 14.77
CA GLY A 73 0.25 -4.28 16.07
C GLY A 73 1.65 -4.66 16.56
N GLU A 74 2.59 -4.91 15.64
CA GLU A 74 3.97 -5.29 15.97
C GLU A 74 4.78 -4.16 16.65
N PHE A 75 4.43 -2.89 16.42
CA PHE A 75 5.13 -1.74 17.03
C PHE A 75 4.53 -1.28 18.38
N ARG A 76 3.52 -2.00 18.90
CA ARG A 76 2.79 -1.67 20.13
C ARG A 76 2.95 -2.72 21.24
N GLN A 77 4.06 -3.45 21.24
CA GLN A 77 4.39 -4.31 22.36
C GLN A 77 4.53 -3.43 23.61
N GLU A 78 3.70 -3.72 24.63
CA GLU A 78 3.71 -3.10 25.97
C GLU A 78 3.04 -1.73 26.18
N LYS A 79 2.11 -1.28 25.31
CA LYS A 79 1.29 -0.07 25.58
C LYS A 79 -0.22 -0.35 25.62
N VAL A 80 -0.91 0.22 26.60
CA VAL A 80 -2.38 0.18 26.74
C VAL A 80 -3.10 0.95 25.62
N CYS A 81 -4.27 0.48 25.18
CA CYS A 81 -5.10 1.17 24.20
C CYS A 81 -6.26 1.94 24.85
N SER A 82 -6.81 2.94 24.16
CA SER A 82 -7.96 3.69 24.72
C SER A 82 -9.24 2.85 24.87
N HIS A 83 -9.35 1.71 24.18
CA HIS A 83 -10.51 0.81 24.29
C HIS A 83 -10.47 0.01 25.59
N SER A 84 -9.35 -0.64 25.91
CA SER A 84 -9.17 -1.40 27.15
C SER A 84 -9.25 -0.48 28.37
N VAL A 85 -8.65 0.72 28.30
CA VAL A 85 -8.78 1.72 29.37
C VAL A 85 -10.23 2.20 29.53
N ALA A 86 -10.99 2.37 28.44
CA ALA A 86 -12.40 2.74 28.55
C ALA A 86 -13.24 1.66 29.23
N VAL A 87 -13.07 0.40 28.83
CA VAL A 87 -13.79 -0.72 29.48
C VAL A 87 -13.34 -0.91 30.93
N ALA A 88 -12.04 -0.78 31.22
CA ALA A 88 -11.50 -0.86 32.57
C ALA A 88 -12.07 0.25 33.48
N LEU A 89 -12.13 1.49 33.00
CA LEU A 89 -12.77 2.60 33.74
C LEU A 89 -14.26 2.38 33.95
N TYR A 90 -14.96 1.82 32.97
CA TYR A 90 -16.39 1.53 33.05
C TYR A 90 -16.71 0.41 34.06
N THR A 91 -15.83 -0.59 34.15
CA THR A 91 -16.00 -1.79 34.98
C THR A 91 -15.34 -1.70 36.35
N GLY A 92 -14.52 -0.66 36.59
CA GLY A 92 -13.72 -0.51 37.81
C GLY A 92 -12.52 -1.47 37.89
N LEU A 93 -12.11 -2.05 36.76
CA LEU A 93 -10.98 -2.98 36.68
C LEU A 93 -9.66 -2.25 36.37
N ALA A 94 -8.54 -2.87 36.74
CA ALA A 94 -7.22 -2.34 36.38
C ALA A 94 -6.91 -2.58 34.89
N CYS A 95 -6.13 -1.67 34.28
CA CYS A 95 -5.58 -1.84 32.94
C CYS A 95 -4.11 -1.43 32.93
N GLN A 96 -3.23 -2.42 32.99
CA GLN A 96 -1.77 -2.23 33.00
C GLN A 96 -1.18 -2.42 31.60
N ARG A 97 -1.75 -3.34 30.81
CA ARG A 97 -1.29 -3.60 29.44
C ARG A 97 -2.42 -4.08 28.55
N THR A 98 -2.23 -3.95 27.25
CA THR A 98 -3.15 -4.49 26.25
C THR A 98 -2.40 -5.35 25.24
N LEU A 99 -2.89 -6.56 25.02
CA LEU A 99 -2.39 -7.55 24.09
C LEU A 99 -3.32 -7.67 22.88
N PRO A 100 -2.84 -8.21 21.75
CA PRO A 100 -3.72 -8.61 20.66
C PRO A 100 -4.72 -9.64 21.14
N LEU A 101 -6.00 -9.41 20.83
CA LEU A 101 -7.02 -10.45 20.97
C LEU A 101 -6.71 -11.54 19.96
N LYS A 102 -6.22 -12.69 20.45
CA LYS A 102 -6.11 -13.89 19.64
C LYS A 102 -7.53 -14.41 19.49
N GLU A 103 -8.15 -14.14 18.34
CA GLU A 103 -9.29 -14.93 17.93
C GLU A 103 -8.81 -16.39 17.96
N GLU A 104 -9.43 -17.22 18.80
CA GLU A 104 -9.40 -18.65 18.54
C GLU A 104 -9.79 -18.79 17.08
N LEU A 105 -8.99 -19.52 16.30
CA LEU A 105 -9.32 -19.91 14.93
C LEU A 105 -10.68 -20.61 15.00
N LYS A 106 -11.76 -19.82 14.99
CA LYS A 106 -13.06 -20.27 14.58
C LYS A 106 -12.76 -20.87 13.22
N GLN A 107 -12.95 -22.18 13.14
CA GLN A 107 -13.10 -22.89 11.87
C GLN A 107 -13.77 -21.92 10.93
N GLU A 108 -13.03 -21.53 9.88
CA GLU A 108 -13.44 -20.49 8.94
C GLU A 108 -14.95 -20.60 8.76
N GLU A 109 -15.70 -19.66 9.35
CA GLU A 109 -17.07 -19.47 8.90
C GLU A 109 -16.89 -19.27 7.41
N PRO A 110 -17.47 -20.14 6.57
CA PRO A 110 -17.17 -20.13 5.16
C PRO A 110 -17.39 -18.70 4.74
N LYS A 111 -16.32 -18.05 4.24
CA LYS A 111 -16.46 -16.79 3.50
C LYS A 111 -17.73 -16.99 2.70
N GLN A 112 -18.73 -16.14 2.92
CA GLN A 112 -19.79 -16.05 1.93
C GLN A 112 -19.03 -15.65 0.68
N GLU A 113 -18.65 -16.65 -0.12
CA GLU A 113 -18.25 -16.45 -1.48
C GLU A 113 -19.44 -15.66 -2.02
N GLU A 114 -19.22 -14.36 -2.29
CA GLU A 114 -19.99 -13.73 -3.35
C GLU A 114 -20.04 -14.78 -4.44
N PRO A 115 -21.23 -15.21 -4.88
CA PRO A 115 -21.36 -16.40 -5.68
C PRO A 115 -20.41 -16.24 -6.86
N LYS A 116 -19.31 -17.01 -6.86
CA LYS A 116 -18.47 -17.20 -8.02
C LYS A 116 -19.39 -17.87 -8.99
N ARG A 117 -20.12 -17.07 -9.78
CA ARG A 117 -20.96 -17.60 -10.83
C ARG A 117 -19.97 -18.35 -11.71
N PRO A 118 -20.04 -19.68 -11.82
CA PRO A 118 -19.45 -20.32 -12.95
C PRO A 118 -20.36 -19.88 -14.09
N ILE A 119 -20.05 -18.75 -14.74
CA ILE A 119 -20.68 -18.44 -16.00
C ILE A 119 -20.03 -19.45 -16.96
N PRO A 120 -20.78 -20.43 -17.49
CA PRO A 120 -20.28 -21.19 -18.61
C PRO A 120 -19.98 -20.14 -19.69
N VAL A 121 -18.70 -19.95 -19.98
CA VAL A 121 -18.29 -19.01 -21.01
C VAL A 121 -18.89 -19.54 -22.30
N GLY A 122 -19.98 -18.90 -22.75
CA GLY A 122 -20.57 -19.18 -24.04
C GLY A 122 -19.54 -18.93 -25.15
N PRO A 123 -19.85 -19.32 -26.39
CA PRO A 123 -18.97 -18.99 -27.51
C PRO A 123 -18.66 -17.49 -27.50
N THR A 124 -17.41 -17.13 -27.75
CA THR A 124 -16.99 -15.73 -27.90
C THR A 124 -17.91 -15.05 -28.92
N PRO A 125 -18.54 -13.91 -28.59
CA PRO A 125 -19.49 -13.26 -29.50
C PRO A 125 -18.85 -12.89 -30.84
N ASP A 126 -19.69 -12.82 -31.88
CA ASP A 126 -19.22 -12.45 -33.23
C ASP A 126 -18.72 -11.00 -33.31
N ARG A 127 -19.14 -10.13 -32.40
CA ARG A 127 -18.66 -8.75 -32.27
C ARG A 127 -18.09 -8.50 -30.88
N PRO A 128 -16.94 -7.81 -30.76
CA PRO A 128 -16.36 -7.49 -29.45
C PRO A 128 -17.31 -6.72 -28.54
N CYS A 129 -18.06 -5.75 -29.07
CA CYS A 129 -18.99 -4.93 -28.30
C CYS A 129 -20.20 -5.69 -27.71
N ASP A 130 -20.42 -6.94 -28.10
CA ASP A 130 -21.43 -7.80 -27.47
C ASP A 130 -20.92 -8.42 -26.14
N ILE A 131 -19.62 -8.27 -25.82
CA ILE A 131 -19.04 -8.62 -24.53
C ILE A 131 -19.28 -7.46 -23.55
N PRO A 132 -19.70 -7.74 -22.29
CA PRO A 132 -19.90 -6.69 -21.28
C PRO A 132 -18.68 -5.75 -21.15
N SER A 133 -18.93 -4.47 -20.90
CA SER A 133 -17.90 -3.44 -20.70
C SER A 133 -16.93 -3.21 -21.87
N ILE A 134 -17.13 -3.86 -23.03
CA ILE A 134 -16.44 -3.51 -24.27
C ILE A 134 -17.21 -2.39 -24.98
N PRO A 135 -16.56 -1.26 -25.31
CA PRO A 135 -17.24 -0.13 -25.93
C PRO A 135 -17.84 -0.43 -27.30
N GLU A 136 -18.98 0.21 -27.60
CA GLU A 136 -19.74 0.05 -28.85
C GLU A 136 -18.93 0.32 -30.12
N LYS A 137 -17.82 1.08 -30.02
CA LYS A 137 -16.92 1.37 -31.14
C LYS A 137 -16.23 0.11 -31.69
N TYR A 138 -16.13 -0.97 -30.92
CA TYR A 138 -15.49 -2.22 -31.33
C TYR A 138 -16.49 -3.18 -31.96
N THR A 139 -16.92 -2.88 -33.19
CA THR A 139 -18.00 -3.61 -33.89
C THR A 139 -17.57 -4.90 -34.57
N SER A 140 -16.26 -5.13 -34.77
CA SER A 140 -15.71 -6.29 -35.46
C SER A 140 -14.33 -6.65 -34.94
N TRP A 141 -14.02 -7.94 -34.87
CA TRP A 141 -12.69 -8.45 -34.56
C TRP A 141 -11.69 -8.13 -35.68
N ARG A 142 -10.45 -7.78 -35.31
CA ARG A 142 -9.31 -7.79 -36.24
C ARG A 142 -8.86 -9.24 -36.48
N PRO A 143 -8.07 -9.51 -37.53
CA PRO A 143 -7.54 -10.85 -37.78
C PRO A 143 -6.89 -11.45 -36.54
N ASN A 144 -7.24 -12.70 -36.22
CA ASN A 144 -6.74 -13.50 -35.10
C ASN A 144 -7.15 -13.04 -33.69
N GLN A 145 -7.84 -11.90 -33.51
CA GLN A 145 -8.20 -11.43 -32.16
C GLN A 145 -9.21 -12.35 -31.47
N ARG A 146 -10.23 -12.83 -32.19
CA ARG A 146 -11.25 -13.71 -31.62
C ARG A 146 -10.62 -15.03 -31.20
N GLU A 147 -9.78 -15.58 -32.07
CA GLU A 147 -9.03 -16.81 -31.85
C GLU A 147 -8.08 -16.66 -30.64
N ALA A 148 -7.44 -15.49 -30.48
CA ALA A 148 -6.62 -15.19 -29.31
C ALA A 148 -7.44 -15.09 -28.01
N VAL A 149 -8.62 -14.46 -28.03
CA VAL A 149 -9.56 -14.45 -26.89
C VAL A 149 -9.94 -15.88 -26.51
N GLU A 150 -10.35 -16.68 -27.49
CA GLU A 150 -10.73 -18.08 -27.28
C GLU A 150 -9.57 -18.92 -26.73
N TRP A 151 -8.35 -18.68 -27.23
CA TRP A 151 -7.13 -19.33 -26.73
C TRP A 151 -6.86 -18.99 -25.26
N ILE A 152 -6.93 -17.70 -24.88
CA ILE A 152 -6.76 -17.26 -23.47
C ILE A 152 -7.79 -17.95 -22.57
N LEU A 153 -9.05 -17.95 -22.98
CA LEU A 153 -10.15 -18.56 -22.21
C LEU A 153 -9.93 -20.06 -21.99
N GLU A 154 -9.40 -20.77 -22.99
CA GLU A 154 -9.07 -22.19 -22.87
C GLU A 154 -7.88 -22.44 -21.93
N GLN A 155 -6.84 -21.59 -21.95
CA GLN A 155 -5.73 -21.70 -20.97
C GLN A 155 -6.26 -21.60 -19.52
N TRP A 156 -7.09 -20.59 -19.25
CA TRP A 156 -7.69 -20.42 -17.91
C TRP A 156 -8.62 -21.56 -17.52
N LYS A 157 -9.36 -22.13 -18.48
CA LYS A 157 -10.21 -23.30 -18.26
C LYS A 157 -9.39 -24.55 -17.91
N ASN A 158 -8.19 -24.68 -18.46
CA ASN A 158 -7.26 -25.77 -18.14
C ASN A 158 -6.56 -25.57 -16.77
N GLY A 159 -6.75 -24.42 -16.13
CA GLY A 159 -6.15 -24.10 -14.83
C GLY A 159 -4.74 -23.51 -14.96
N ASP A 160 -4.34 -23.05 -16.14
CA ASP A 160 -3.05 -22.39 -16.33
C ASP A 160 -3.02 -21.07 -15.55
N LYS A 161 -2.03 -20.94 -14.66
CA LYS A 161 -1.83 -19.72 -13.86
C LYS A 161 -1.33 -18.54 -14.71
N TYR A 162 -0.58 -18.82 -15.78
CA TYR A 162 0.03 -17.80 -16.63
C TYR A 162 -0.29 -18.11 -18.09
N ALA A 163 -0.71 -17.08 -18.84
CA ALA A 163 -0.86 -17.13 -20.28
C ALA A 163 0.02 -16.04 -20.90
N VAL A 164 0.93 -16.42 -21.79
CA VAL A 164 1.82 -15.48 -22.48
C VAL A 164 1.38 -15.38 -23.93
N LEU A 165 0.86 -14.21 -24.30
CA LEU A 165 0.39 -13.92 -25.65
C LEU A 165 1.41 -13.04 -26.38
N ASP A 166 1.99 -13.58 -27.45
CA ASP A 166 2.81 -12.80 -28.38
C ASP A 166 1.98 -12.44 -29.62
N GLU A 167 1.94 -11.16 -29.93
CA GLU A 167 1.16 -10.59 -31.04
C GLU A 167 1.94 -9.42 -31.66
N PRO A 168 1.77 -9.12 -32.96
CA PRO A 168 2.40 -7.96 -33.55
C PRO A 168 1.83 -6.65 -32.97
N THR A 169 2.65 -5.59 -32.96
CA THR A 169 2.18 -4.26 -32.58
C THR A 169 1.01 -3.82 -33.47
N GLY A 170 0.01 -3.17 -32.86
CA GLY A 170 -1.19 -2.75 -33.58
C GLY A 170 -2.22 -3.87 -33.86
N SER A 171 -2.01 -5.11 -33.41
CA SER A 171 -3.04 -6.18 -33.47
C SER A 171 -4.30 -5.84 -32.67
N GLY A 172 -4.15 -4.99 -31.65
CA GLY A 172 -5.20 -4.68 -30.68
C GLY A 172 -5.16 -5.55 -29.41
N LYS A 173 -3.96 -5.92 -28.94
CA LYS A 173 -3.73 -6.74 -27.74
C LYS A 173 -4.56 -6.34 -26.53
N SER A 174 -4.68 -5.03 -26.28
CA SER A 174 -5.45 -4.52 -25.15
C SER A 174 -6.93 -4.91 -25.23
N LEU A 175 -7.55 -4.84 -26.42
CA LEU A 175 -8.91 -5.30 -26.62
C LEU A 175 -9.01 -6.81 -26.42
N THR A 176 -8.06 -7.58 -26.96
CA THR A 176 -8.00 -9.05 -26.80
C THR A 176 -7.99 -9.43 -25.32
N ALA A 177 -7.07 -8.85 -24.53
CA ALA A 177 -6.91 -9.20 -23.13
C ALA A 177 -8.11 -8.75 -22.27
N ILE A 178 -8.62 -7.53 -22.48
CA ILE A 178 -9.79 -7.02 -21.75
C ILE A 178 -11.06 -7.78 -22.13
N ALA A 179 -11.24 -8.14 -23.41
CA ALA A 179 -12.38 -8.94 -23.85
C ALA A 179 -12.39 -10.33 -23.20
N ALA A 180 -11.25 -11.02 -23.18
CA ALA A 180 -11.14 -12.31 -22.50
C ALA A 180 -11.47 -12.19 -21.01
N ALA A 181 -10.89 -11.20 -20.33
CA ALA A 181 -11.13 -10.94 -18.91
C ALA A 181 -12.61 -10.64 -18.61
N SER A 182 -13.21 -9.76 -19.40
CA SER A 182 -14.61 -9.35 -19.23
C SER A 182 -15.59 -10.47 -19.54
N GLN A 183 -15.34 -11.26 -20.60
CA GLN A 183 -16.15 -12.42 -20.94
C GLN A 183 -16.11 -13.50 -19.85
N LYS A 184 -14.97 -13.64 -19.16
CA LYS A 184 -14.83 -14.51 -18.00
C LYS A 184 -15.43 -13.92 -16.72
N GLY A 185 -15.67 -12.60 -16.69
CA GLY A 185 -16.20 -11.87 -15.55
C GLY A 185 -15.19 -11.67 -14.43
N LEU A 186 -13.88 -11.62 -14.74
CA LEU A 186 -12.82 -11.51 -13.76
C LEU A 186 -12.57 -10.05 -13.37
N LYS A 187 -12.47 -9.79 -12.06
CA LYS A 187 -11.97 -8.53 -11.53
C LYS A 187 -10.49 -8.38 -11.86
N THR A 188 -10.19 -7.41 -12.71
CA THR A 188 -8.93 -7.34 -13.44
C THR A 188 -8.15 -6.05 -13.13
N ILE A 189 -6.85 -6.21 -12.93
CA ILE A 189 -5.90 -5.10 -12.96
C ILE A 189 -5.08 -5.16 -14.24
N TYR A 190 -5.06 -4.06 -14.99
CA TYR A 190 -4.31 -3.91 -16.22
C TYR A 190 -3.13 -2.98 -15.98
N CYS A 191 -1.91 -3.50 -16.15
CA CYS A 191 -0.67 -2.80 -15.86
C CYS A 191 0.06 -2.44 -17.15
N VAL A 192 0.47 -1.16 -17.27
CA VAL A 192 1.24 -0.66 -18.42
C VAL A 192 2.59 -0.07 -18.02
N ALA A 193 3.51 0.01 -18.97
CA ALA A 193 4.83 0.60 -18.74
C ALA A 193 4.88 2.13 -18.78
N THR A 194 3.98 2.78 -19.52
CA THR A 194 4.07 4.23 -19.77
C THR A 194 2.77 4.96 -19.46
N LYS A 195 2.89 6.26 -19.13
CA LYS A 195 1.72 7.12 -18.91
C LYS A 195 0.90 7.29 -20.20
N GLN A 196 1.57 7.33 -21.35
CA GLN A 196 0.94 7.46 -22.65
C GLN A 196 0.04 6.26 -22.97
N LEU A 197 0.50 5.03 -22.71
CA LEU A 197 -0.35 3.84 -22.85
C LEU A 197 -1.51 3.86 -21.87
N GLN A 198 -1.27 4.33 -20.64
CA GLN A 198 -2.31 4.46 -19.62
C GLN A 198 -3.42 5.46 -20.06
N GLU A 199 -3.04 6.58 -20.67
CA GLU A 199 -3.97 7.56 -21.28
C GLU A 199 -4.71 6.99 -22.49
N GLN A 200 -4.02 6.23 -23.35
CA GLN A 200 -4.64 5.57 -24.49
C GLN A 200 -5.74 4.61 -24.04
N LEU A 201 -5.46 3.75 -23.05
CA LEU A 201 -6.45 2.82 -22.51
C LEU A 201 -7.59 3.54 -21.81
N ALA A 202 -7.34 4.67 -21.17
CA ALA A 202 -8.39 5.51 -20.57
C ALA A 202 -9.42 5.97 -21.63
N GLY A 203 -8.94 6.38 -22.81
CA GLY A 203 -9.79 6.76 -23.93
C GLY A 203 -10.41 5.56 -24.65
N ASP A 204 -9.73 4.42 -24.63
CA ASP A 204 -10.21 3.21 -25.28
C ASP A 204 -11.28 2.48 -24.48
N PHE A 205 -11.22 2.52 -23.15
CA PHE A 205 -12.12 1.81 -22.24
C PHE A 205 -12.67 2.77 -21.17
N PRO A 206 -13.69 3.57 -21.48
CA PRO A 206 -14.21 4.62 -20.57
C PRO A 206 -14.84 4.08 -19.27
N GLU A 207 -15.25 2.81 -19.23
CA GLU A 207 -15.73 2.16 -18.00
C GLU A 207 -14.60 1.74 -17.05
N ALA A 208 -13.37 1.66 -17.55
CA ALA A 208 -12.21 1.30 -16.74
C ALA A 208 -11.84 2.45 -15.78
N VAL A 209 -11.39 2.10 -14.57
CA VAL A 209 -10.93 3.10 -13.61
C VAL A 209 -9.41 3.23 -13.67
N VAL A 210 -8.95 4.33 -14.24
CA VAL A 210 -7.52 4.66 -14.28
C VAL A 210 -7.08 5.28 -12.97
N ILE A 211 -5.95 4.83 -12.42
CA ILE A 211 -5.34 5.45 -11.24
C ILE A 211 -3.86 5.75 -11.45
N TRP A 212 -3.48 6.95 -11.02
CA TRP A 212 -2.14 7.49 -11.14
C TRP A 212 -1.40 7.44 -9.80
N GLY A 213 -0.08 7.66 -9.87
CA GLY A 213 0.72 7.96 -8.68
C GLY A 213 0.25 9.23 -7.97
N ARG A 214 0.51 9.33 -6.67
CA ARG A 214 0.05 10.44 -5.80
C ARG A 214 0.46 11.84 -6.27
N ASP A 215 1.57 11.93 -7.00
CA ASP A 215 2.09 13.17 -7.60
C ASP A 215 1.11 13.79 -8.63
N ASN A 216 0.14 13.03 -9.14
CA ASN A 216 -0.81 13.50 -10.15
C ASN A 216 -2.14 14.02 -9.55
N TYR A 217 -2.24 14.12 -8.23
CA TYR A 217 -3.47 14.56 -7.55
C TYR A 217 -3.17 15.76 -6.65
N PRO A 218 -3.81 16.92 -6.87
CA PRO A 218 -3.59 18.09 -6.04
C PRO A 218 -4.03 17.84 -4.59
N CYS A 219 -3.32 18.44 -3.64
CA CYS A 219 -3.63 18.30 -2.22
C CYS A 219 -4.81 19.21 -1.84
N PRO A 220 -5.94 18.67 -1.33
CA PRO A 220 -7.09 19.50 -0.94
C PRO A 220 -6.83 20.30 0.36
N ARG A 221 -5.77 19.98 1.11
CA ARG A 221 -5.39 20.72 2.32
C ARG A 221 -4.81 22.10 1.98
N PHE A 222 -4.11 22.20 0.85
CA PHE A 222 -3.46 23.42 0.38
C PHE A 222 -3.87 23.68 -1.08
N PRO A 223 -5.13 24.07 -1.32
CA PRO A 223 -5.64 24.28 -2.68
C PRO A 223 -4.92 25.45 -3.37
N GLY A 224 -4.67 25.33 -4.68
CA GLY A 224 -4.00 26.35 -5.49
C GLY A 224 -2.48 26.36 -5.39
N THR A 225 -1.89 25.37 -4.71
CA THR A 225 -0.44 25.21 -4.53
C THR A 225 0.10 24.09 -5.42
N GLU A 226 1.43 23.96 -5.48
CA GLU A 226 2.11 22.85 -6.19
C GLU A 226 2.12 21.54 -5.39
N LEU A 227 1.56 21.52 -4.15
CA LEU A 227 1.54 20.34 -3.31
C LEU A 227 0.50 19.32 -3.79
N THR A 228 0.90 18.05 -3.77
CA THR A 228 0.10 16.93 -4.27
C THR A 228 -0.19 15.94 -3.15
N ALA A 229 -0.94 14.87 -3.46
CA ALA A 229 -1.15 13.77 -2.52
C ALA A 229 0.15 13.03 -2.16
N ALA A 230 1.26 13.24 -2.88
CA ALA A 230 2.56 12.69 -2.50
C ALA A 230 3.16 13.44 -1.31
N SER A 231 2.85 14.72 -1.17
CA SER A 231 3.18 15.57 -0.03
C SER A 231 2.26 15.33 1.18
N CYS A 232 1.43 14.28 1.14
CA CYS A 232 0.44 14.04 2.18
C CYS A 232 1.11 13.64 3.51
N THR A 233 0.82 14.40 4.56
CA THR A 233 1.30 14.16 5.92
C THR A 233 0.29 13.42 6.81
N HIS A 234 -0.77 12.86 6.21
CA HIS A 234 -1.79 12.11 6.95
C HIS A 234 -1.15 10.92 7.68
N ARG A 235 -1.23 10.90 9.02
CA ARG A 235 -0.80 9.80 9.88
C ARG A 235 -1.98 9.28 10.70
N LYS A 236 -1.92 8.03 11.17
CA LYS A 236 -2.99 7.43 11.99
C LYS A 236 -3.37 8.29 13.21
N TYR A 237 -2.38 8.89 13.86
CA TYR A 237 -2.58 9.73 15.07
C TYR A 237 -2.56 11.23 14.79
N SER A 238 -2.39 11.62 13.51
CA SER A 238 -2.51 13.00 13.04
C SER A 238 -3.21 12.97 11.68
N PRO A 239 -4.52 12.68 11.67
CA PRO A 239 -5.25 12.51 10.43
C PRO A 239 -5.39 13.85 9.72
N CYS A 240 -5.06 13.87 8.42
CA CYS A 240 -5.34 15.03 7.57
C CYS A 240 -6.84 15.40 7.64
N PRO A 241 -7.19 16.66 7.97
CA PRO A 241 -8.59 17.10 8.11
C PRO A 241 -9.35 17.08 6.77
N LYS A 242 -8.63 17.01 5.65
CA LYS A 242 -9.18 16.98 4.28
C LYS A 242 -9.11 15.59 3.64
N VAL A 243 -8.85 14.52 4.40
CA VAL A 243 -8.67 13.17 3.86
C VAL A 243 -9.89 12.67 3.06
N SER A 244 -11.11 13.00 3.49
CA SER A 244 -12.35 12.64 2.81
C SER A 244 -12.51 13.35 1.45
N GLN A 245 -11.87 14.50 1.28
CA GLN A 245 -11.88 15.32 0.07
C GLN A 245 -10.68 15.04 -0.84
N CYS A 246 -9.78 14.13 -0.45
CA CYS A 246 -8.55 13.83 -1.19
C CYS A 246 -8.86 13.13 -2.52
N PRO A 247 -8.59 13.76 -3.67
CA PRO A 247 -8.91 13.18 -4.98
C PRO A 247 -8.24 11.83 -5.20
N TYR A 248 -6.98 11.70 -4.76
CA TYR A 248 -6.24 10.43 -4.82
C TYR A 248 -6.93 9.32 -4.01
N LYS A 249 -7.37 9.60 -2.77
CA LYS A 249 -8.06 8.59 -1.94
C LYS A 249 -9.43 8.21 -2.51
N CYS A 250 -10.15 9.16 -3.08
CA CYS A 250 -11.40 8.90 -3.79
C CYS A 250 -11.16 8.02 -5.03
N GLN A 251 -10.17 8.37 -5.85
CA GLN A 251 -9.82 7.60 -7.05
C GLN A 251 -9.34 6.19 -6.69
N LYS A 252 -8.56 6.04 -5.62
CA LYS A 252 -8.13 4.74 -5.10
C LYS A 252 -9.31 3.86 -4.70
N ARG A 253 -10.29 4.41 -3.96
CA ARG A 253 -11.51 3.67 -3.61
C ARG A 253 -12.29 3.24 -4.86
N ARG A 254 -12.40 4.12 -5.86
CA ARG A 254 -13.04 3.79 -7.15
C ARG A 254 -12.32 2.66 -7.88
N ALA A 255 -10.98 2.70 -7.93
CA ALA A 255 -10.18 1.68 -8.59
C ALA A 255 -10.32 0.33 -7.88
N LEU A 256 -10.25 0.29 -6.55
CA LEU A 256 -10.41 -0.96 -5.79
C LEU A 256 -11.81 -1.57 -5.93
N ALA A 257 -12.83 -0.75 -6.21
CA ALA A 257 -14.21 -1.19 -6.39
C ALA A 257 -14.56 -1.50 -7.87
N SER A 258 -13.68 -1.19 -8.83
CA SER A 258 -13.99 -1.41 -10.24
C SER A 258 -13.72 -2.86 -10.66
N ALA A 259 -14.44 -3.30 -11.70
CA ALA A 259 -14.18 -4.57 -12.37
C ALA A 259 -12.86 -4.53 -13.16
N LEU A 260 -12.49 -3.36 -13.68
CA LEU A 260 -11.24 -3.13 -14.39
C LEU A 260 -10.55 -1.88 -13.85
N ALA A 261 -9.33 -2.03 -13.34
CA ALA A 261 -8.47 -0.91 -12.95
C ALA A 261 -7.23 -0.86 -13.82
N ILE A 262 -6.86 0.32 -14.32
CA ILE A 262 -5.67 0.51 -15.14
C ILE A 262 -4.62 1.27 -14.34
N VAL A 263 -3.43 0.66 -14.21
CA VAL A 263 -2.28 1.14 -13.43
C VAL A 263 -1.01 1.12 -14.27
N ASN A 264 0.08 1.68 -13.75
CA ASN A 264 1.42 1.47 -14.31
C ASN A 264 2.30 0.65 -13.35
N TYR A 265 3.36 0.03 -13.88
CA TYR A 265 4.24 -0.84 -13.08
C TYR A 265 4.81 -0.14 -11.84
N PRO A 266 5.34 1.11 -11.91
CA PRO A 266 5.82 1.79 -10.71
C PRO A 266 4.73 1.96 -9.65
N PHE A 267 3.49 2.30 -10.04
CA PHE A 267 2.38 2.41 -9.11
C PHE A 267 2.06 1.06 -8.46
N LEU A 268 1.89 0.01 -9.27
CA LEU A 268 1.50 -1.31 -8.80
C LEU A 268 2.55 -1.89 -7.84
N LEU A 269 3.82 -1.89 -8.25
CA LEU A 269 4.93 -2.40 -7.42
C LEU A 269 5.00 -1.68 -6.07
N ASN A 270 4.85 -0.35 -6.04
CA ASN A 270 4.87 0.39 -4.77
C ASN A 270 3.62 0.13 -3.91
N GLU A 271 2.42 0.15 -4.50
CA GLU A 271 1.18 -0.02 -3.75
C GLU A 271 0.99 -1.45 -3.23
N ALA A 272 1.44 -2.45 -3.98
CA ALA A 272 1.29 -3.84 -3.61
C ALA A 272 2.34 -4.31 -2.60
N ASN A 273 3.59 -3.83 -2.69
CA ASN A 273 4.67 -4.26 -1.80
C ASN A 273 4.87 -3.40 -0.54
N TYR A 274 4.54 -2.10 -0.56
CA TYR A 274 4.70 -1.24 0.63
C TYR A 274 3.38 -0.95 1.35
N VAL A 275 2.25 -0.93 0.64
CA VAL A 275 0.94 -0.56 1.21
C VAL A 275 0.01 -1.77 1.34
N GLY A 276 0.06 -2.71 0.39
CA GLY A 276 -0.72 -3.97 0.38
C GLY A 276 -2.19 -3.82 -0.03
N GLN A 277 -2.62 -2.65 -0.51
CA GLN A 277 -4.05 -2.41 -0.82
C GLN A 277 -4.46 -2.81 -2.24
N PHE A 278 -3.49 -3.11 -3.12
CA PHE A 278 -3.74 -3.52 -4.51
C PHE A 278 -3.46 -5.01 -4.72
N SER A 279 -3.63 -5.82 -3.68
CA SER A 279 -3.55 -7.29 -3.74
C SER A 279 -4.95 -7.92 -3.74
N GLY A 280 -5.07 -9.15 -4.25
CA GLY A 280 -6.34 -9.89 -4.29
C GLY A 280 -7.22 -9.59 -5.50
N TRP A 281 -6.62 -9.17 -6.62
CA TRP A 281 -7.27 -9.19 -7.92
C TRP A 281 -7.46 -10.64 -8.39
N GLU A 282 -8.38 -10.89 -9.33
CA GLU A 282 -8.58 -12.24 -9.89
C GLU A 282 -7.75 -12.47 -11.16
N LEU A 283 -7.33 -11.39 -11.80
CA LEU A 283 -6.48 -11.40 -12.98
C LEU A 283 -5.61 -10.13 -13.00
N GLN A 284 -4.33 -10.33 -13.29
CA GLN A 284 -3.40 -9.27 -13.67
C GLN A 284 -3.01 -9.41 -15.14
N ILE A 285 -3.12 -8.31 -15.89
CA ILE A 285 -2.65 -8.21 -17.28
C ILE A 285 -1.42 -7.31 -17.28
N ASP A 286 -0.29 -7.86 -17.71
CA ASP A 286 0.98 -7.14 -17.84
C ASP A 286 1.23 -6.79 -19.31
N ASP A 287 0.97 -5.54 -19.68
CA ASP A 287 1.17 -5.04 -21.04
C ASP A 287 2.64 -4.69 -21.29
N GLU A 288 3.08 -4.88 -22.54
CA GLU A 288 4.50 -4.82 -22.92
C GLU A 288 5.36 -5.69 -21.98
N GLY A 289 5.01 -6.98 -21.91
CA GLY A 289 5.59 -7.94 -20.98
C GLY A 289 7.12 -8.08 -21.05
N ASP A 290 7.74 -7.71 -22.16
CA ASP A 290 9.20 -7.62 -22.31
C ASP A 290 9.84 -6.53 -21.42
N LEU A 291 9.08 -5.53 -20.98
CA LEU A 291 9.54 -4.47 -20.08
C LEU A 291 9.46 -4.84 -18.59
N VAL A 292 8.74 -5.92 -18.24
CA VAL A 292 8.50 -6.34 -16.84
C VAL A 292 9.82 -6.52 -16.08
N GLU A 293 10.81 -7.17 -16.70
CA GLU A 293 12.11 -7.41 -16.07
C GLU A 293 12.79 -6.09 -15.69
N GLY A 294 12.76 -5.11 -16.60
CA GLY A 294 13.33 -3.78 -16.39
C GLY A 294 12.62 -3.00 -15.28
N GLU A 295 11.29 -3.11 -15.17
CA GLU A 295 10.50 -2.45 -14.12
C GLU A 295 10.78 -3.05 -12.73
N ILE A 296 10.85 -4.38 -12.63
CA ILE A 296 11.25 -5.05 -11.38
C ILE A 296 12.68 -4.66 -11.01
N MET A 297 13.60 -4.64 -11.98
CA MET A 297 15.00 -4.22 -11.76
C MET A 297 15.08 -2.80 -11.18
N LYS A 298 14.36 -1.84 -11.76
CA LYS A 298 14.27 -0.45 -11.24
C LYS A 298 13.66 -0.44 -9.84
N PHE A 299 12.64 -1.28 -9.60
CA PHE A 299 11.97 -1.36 -8.32
C PHE A 299 12.86 -1.93 -7.22
N VAL A 300 13.69 -2.93 -7.46
CA VAL A 300 14.55 -3.51 -6.41
C VAL A 300 15.88 -2.78 -6.23
N SER A 301 16.40 -2.15 -7.29
CA SER A 301 17.71 -1.49 -7.24
C SER A 301 17.76 -0.35 -6.21
N LEU A 302 18.92 -0.20 -5.58
CA LEU A 302 19.25 0.92 -4.70
C LEU A 302 20.11 1.93 -5.48
N GLN A 303 19.75 3.20 -5.41
CA GLN A 303 20.52 4.29 -5.98
C GLN A 303 20.64 5.42 -4.96
N LEU A 304 21.86 5.93 -4.80
CA LEU A 304 22.17 7.09 -3.97
C LEU A 304 22.78 8.17 -4.87
N THR A 305 22.30 9.40 -4.76
CA THR A 305 22.88 10.55 -5.48
C THR A 305 23.99 11.19 -4.66
N ARG A 306 24.90 11.91 -5.33
CA ARG A 306 25.95 12.70 -4.67
C ARG A 306 25.42 13.58 -3.54
N HIS A 307 24.32 14.28 -3.78
CA HIS A 307 23.67 15.10 -2.77
C HIS A 307 23.27 14.31 -1.51
N GLN A 308 22.76 13.08 -1.67
CA GLN A 308 22.40 12.23 -0.52
C GLN A 308 23.65 11.71 0.20
N LEU A 309 24.71 11.36 -0.55
CA LEU A 309 25.98 10.94 0.02
C LEU A 309 26.61 12.04 0.87
N GLU A 310 26.64 13.26 0.35
CA GLU A 310 27.21 14.43 1.04
C GLU A 310 26.35 14.84 2.25
N ALA A 311 25.02 14.98 2.07
CA ALA A 311 24.13 15.44 3.14
C ALA A 311 24.04 14.46 4.33
N CYS A 312 24.11 13.15 4.07
CA CYS A 312 24.12 12.14 5.12
C CYS A 312 25.53 11.69 5.53
N GLN A 313 26.58 12.28 4.95
CA GLN A 313 27.99 11.88 5.19
C GLN A 313 28.19 10.36 5.01
N ILE A 314 27.66 9.81 3.92
CA ILE A 314 27.73 8.38 3.61
C ILE A 314 29.07 8.10 2.93
N GLU A 315 29.87 7.27 3.60
CA GLU A 315 31.15 6.78 3.11
C GLU A 315 30.94 5.49 2.30
N PRO A 316 31.86 5.13 1.39
CA PRO A 316 31.76 3.88 0.65
C PRO A 316 31.95 2.67 1.59
N PRO A 317 31.40 1.50 1.24
CA PRO A 317 31.69 0.27 1.95
C PRO A 317 33.20 -0.04 1.90
N GLU A 318 33.72 -0.65 2.98
CA GLU A 318 35.14 -1.01 3.11
C GLU A 318 35.67 -1.79 1.90
N TYR A 319 34.86 -2.72 1.38
CA TYR A 319 35.14 -3.45 0.16
C TYR A 319 34.00 -3.27 -0.84
N LYS A 320 34.36 -2.86 -2.06
CA LYS A 320 33.38 -2.67 -3.13
C LYS A 320 32.76 -3.98 -3.64
N THR A 321 33.41 -5.13 -3.49
CA THR A 321 33.01 -6.39 -4.14
C THR A 321 32.57 -7.50 -3.17
N LYS A 322 32.43 -7.21 -1.87
CA LYS A 322 32.09 -8.20 -0.85
C LYS A 322 30.73 -7.94 -0.25
N LEU A 323 29.85 -8.94 -0.27
CA LEU A 323 28.50 -8.85 0.30
C LEU A 323 28.54 -8.47 1.79
N GLU A 324 29.45 -9.04 2.58
CA GLU A 324 29.55 -8.76 4.01
C GLU A 324 29.89 -7.29 4.27
N ALA A 325 30.70 -6.68 3.39
CA ALA A 325 31.03 -5.27 3.48
C ALA A 325 29.80 -4.39 3.19
N TRP A 326 28.96 -4.78 2.24
CA TRP A 326 27.71 -4.06 1.94
C TRP A 326 26.68 -4.19 3.06
N LEU A 327 26.53 -5.38 3.65
CA LEU A 327 25.64 -5.61 4.79
C LEU A 327 26.06 -4.78 6.01
N LYS A 328 27.36 -4.78 6.34
CA LYS A 328 27.93 -3.93 7.41
C LYS A 328 27.80 -2.43 7.13
N TRP A 329 27.79 -2.03 5.86
CA TRP A 329 27.62 -0.65 5.42
C TRP A 329 26.16 -0.19 5.45
N ALA A 330 25.22 -1.09 5.14
CA ALA A 330 23.82 -0.76 4.94
C ALA A 330 23.14 -0.25 6.23
N GLU A 331 23.40 -0.87 7.38
CA GLU A 331 22.76 -0.50 8.65
C GLU A 331 23.18 0.91 9.15
N PRO A 332 24.47 1.27 9.22
CA PRO A 332 24.89 2.64 9.52
C PRO A 332 24.36 3.67 8.51
N THR A 333 24.31 3.31 7.22
CA THR A 333 23.77 4.16 6.16
C THR A 333 22.27 4.40 6.35
N LEU A 334 21.52 3.36 6.69
CA LEU A 334 20.10 3.46 7.01
C LEU A 334 19.88 4.36 8.23
N SER A 335 20.71 4.25 9.27
CA SER A 335 20.66 5.15 10.45
C SER A 335 20.90 6.60 10.07
N LYS A 336 21.96 6.91 9.31
CA LYS A 336 22.27 8.27 8.84
C LYS A 336 21.13 8.89 8.03
N VAL A 337 20.56 8.10 7.11
CA VAL A 337 19.39 8.52 6.32
C VAL A 337 18.15 8.73 7.20
N GLY A 338 17.94 7.89 8.21
CA GLY A 338 16.88 8.03 9.19
C GLY A 338 17.02 9.29 10.05
N GLU A 339 18.23 9.62 10.49
CA GLU A 339 18.53 10.86 11.22
C GLU A 339 18.25 12.11 10.37
N GLN A 340 18.69 12.11 9.10
CA GLN A 340 18.39 13.21 8.18
C GLN A 340 16.88 13.34 7.95
N LEU A 341 16.17 12.23 7.80
CA LEU A 341 14.71 12.23 7.68
C LEU A 341 14.06 12.83 8.94
N GLY A 342 14.53 12.47 10.14
CA GLY A 342 14.05 13.02 11.40
C GLY A 342 14.24 14.53 11.52
N LYS A 343 15.36 15.08 11.01
CA LYS A 343 15.59 16.53 10.94
C LYS A 343 14.57 17.22 10.02
N LEU A 344 14.35 16.67 8.82
CA LEU A 344 13.38 17.20 7.86
C LEU A 344 11.94 17.13 8.41
N GLU A 345 11.60 16.07 9.15
CA GLU A 345 10.31 15.97 9.84
C GLU A 345 10.16 17.02 10.96
N ALA A 346 11.22 17.29 11.72
CA ALA A 346 11.23 18.34 12.74
C ALA A 346 11.09 19.74 12.13
N ASP A 347 11.69 19.99 10.95
CA ASP A 347 11.55 21.25 10.22
C ASP A 347 10.14 21.42 9.62
N LEU A 348 9.45 20.32 9.32
CA LEU A 348 8.08 20.32 8.82
C LEU A 348 7.04 20.58 9.94
N GLU A 349 7.31 20.13 11.16
CA GLU A 349 6.34 20.16 12.27
C GLU A 349 5.74 21.55 12.54
N PRO A 350 6.51 22.65 12.58
CA PRO A 350 5.94 23.99 12.82
C PRO A 350 4.89 24.42 11.78
N TYR A 351 5.02 23.96 10.53
CA TYR A 351 4.03 24.25 9.49
C TYR A 351 2.75 23.44 9.71
N LEU A 352 2.88 22.20 10.16
CA LEU A 352 1.73 21.34 10.45
C LEU A 352 0.95 21.84 11.66
N GLU A 353 1.64 22.24 12.74
CA GLU A 353 1.03 22.83 13.95
C GLU A 353 0.31 24.14 13.65
N ALA A 354 0.91 24.98 12.80
CA ALA A 354 0.31 26.25 12.40
C ALA A 354 -0.76 26.12 11.29
N GLU A 355 -1.02 24.90 10.79
CA GLU A 355 -1.84 24.62 9.61
C GLU A 355 -1.45 25.45 8.37
N LYS A 356 -0.16 25.75 8.23
CA LYS A 356 0.39 26.53 7.12
C LYS A 356 0.93 25.62 6.02
N GLU A 357 0.93 26.15 4.81
CA GLU A 357 1.59 25.51 3.68
C GLU A 357 3.09 25.39 3.96
N PRO A 358 3.67 24.17 3.91
CA PRO A 358 5.10 23.97 4.03
C PRO A 358 5.83 24.33 2.72
N PRO A 359 7.11 24.77 2.77
CA PRO A 359 7.90 25.03 1.58
C PRO A 359 7.98 23.79 0.68
N LEU A 360 7.77 23.98 -0.63
CA LEU A 360 7.79 22.87 -1.60
C LEU A 360 9.14 22.12 -1.58
N ALA A 361 10.26 22.85 -1.50
CA ALA A 361 11.59 22.25 -1.48
C ALA A 361 11.77 21.29 -0.28
N LEU A 362 11.27 21.68 0.90
CA LEU A 362 11.28 20.83 2.10
C LEU A 362 10.47 19.55 1.87
N MET A 363 9.27 19.67 1.29
CA MET A 363 8.42 18.50 1.00
C MET A 363 9.06 17.56 -0.02
N GLN A 364 9.67 18.09 -1.08
CA GLN A 364 10.37 17.29 -2.09
C GLN A 364 11.57 16.56 -1.49
N GLU A 365 12.34 17.22 -0.62
CA GLU A 365 13.48 16.61 0.06
C GLU A 365 13.02 15.49 1.00
N LEU A 366 11.97 15.74 1.80
CA LEU A 366 11.40 14.73 2.70
C LEU A 366 10.92 13.49 1.94
N ILE A 367 10.17 13.66 0.84
CA ILE A 367 9.73 12.53 -0.02
C ILE A 367 10.94 11.77 -0.57
N ARG A 368 11.99 12.48 -1.00
CA ARG A 368 13.22 11.86 -1.53
C ARG A 368 13.89 10.98 -0.49
N TYR A 369 14.02 11.44 0.75
CA TYR A 369 14.63 10.66 1.84
C TYR A 369 13.72 9.54 2.34
N GLN A 370 12.40 9.69 2.35
CA GLN A 370 11.46 8.59 2.65
C GLN A 370 11.60 7.45 1.63
N ARG A 371 11.69 7.78 0.33
CA ARG A 371 11.91 6.80 -0.74
C ARG A 371 13.28 6.12 -0.58
N LEU A 372 14.35 6.89 -0.34
CA LEU A 372 15.69 6.33 -0.11
C LEU A 372 15.72 5.39 1.10
N HIS A 373 15.14 5.80 2.23
CA HIS A 373 15.06 4.99 3.44
C HIS A 373 14.32 3.66 3.19
N SER A 374 13.22 3.70 2.43
CA SER A 374 12.47 2.49 2.05
C SER A 374 13.29 1.58 1.13
N LYS A 375 14.01 2.16 0.15
CA LYS A 375 14.93 1.45 -0.74
C LYS A 375 16.09 0.81 0.01
N LEU A 376 16.66 1.49 1.00
CA LEU A 376 17.72 0.94 1.85
C LEU A 376 17.22 -0.24 2.68
N LYS A 377 16.02 -0.16 3.27
CA LYS A 377 15.42 -1.30 3.98
C LYS A 377 15.24 -2.52 3.07
N MET A 378 14.71 -2.32 1.87
CA MET A 378 14.58 -3.40 0.89
C MET A 378 15.95 -3.94 0.46
N PHE A 379 16.93 -3.06 0.24
CA PHE A 379 18.31 -3.47 -0.06
C PHE A 379 18.86 -4.38 1.05
N THR A 380 18.77 -3.98 2.32
CA THR A 380 19.22 -4.79 3.46
C THR A 380 18.51 -6.14 3.53
N ALA A 381 17.22 -6.20 3.18
CA ALA A 381 16.44 -7.43 3.20
C ALA A 381 16.74 -8.36 2.01
N CYS A 382 17.14 -7.82 0.86
CA CYS A 382 17.20 -8.57 -0.39
C CYS A 382 18.61 -8.75 -0.98
N VAL A 383 19.59 -7.93 -0.60
CA VAL A 383 20.93 -7.97 -1.19
C VAL A 383 21.58 -9.35 -0.98
N ASP A 384 22.24 -9.87 -2.02
CA ASP A 384 23.01 -11.10 -1.98
C ASP A 384 24.22 -11.01 -2.93
N GLU A 385 24.95 -12.11 -3.07
CA GLU A 385 26.16 -12.20 -3.89
C GLU A 385 25.91 -11.96 -5.39
N SER A 386 24.66 -12.04 -5.85
CA SER A 386 24.30 -11.79 -7.25
C SER A 386 24.23 -10.31 -7.61
N TRP A 387 24.37 -9.40 -6.62
CA TRP A 387 24.29 -7.96 -6.86
C TRP A 387 25.61 -7.39 -7.36
N ILE A 388 25.50 -6.41 -8.25
CA ILE A 388 26.61 -5.67 -8.83
C ILE A 388 26.54 -4.23 -8.32
N PRO A 389 27.62 -3.73 -7.71
CA PRO A 389 27.75 -2.34 -7.31
C PRO A 389 28.46 -1.51 -8.38
N GLU A 390 27.95 -0.31 -8.62
CA GLU A 390 28.53 0.72 -9.47
C GLU A 390 28.82 1.95 -8.60
N LEU A 391 30.05 2.00 -8.05
CA LEU A 391 30.50 3.01 -7.07
C LEU A 391 31.61 3.92 -7.60
N ASN A 392 31.86 3.89 -8.91
CA ASN A 392 32.92 4.67 -9.55
C ASN A 392 32.41 6.00 -10.14
N ASP A 393 31.09 6.15 -10.25
CA ASP A 393 30.48 7.40 -10.68
C ASP A 393 30.38 8.35 -9.46
N PRO A 394 31.04 9.53 -9.51
CA PRO A 394 31.00 10.48 -8.39
C PRO A 394 29.63 11.12 -8.19
N GLU A 395 28.75 11.08 -9.19
CA GLU A 395 27.42 11.70 -9.14
C GLU A 395 26.34 10.75 -8.60
N LYS A 396 26.57 9.44 -8.68
CA LYS A 396 25.64 8.42 -8.20
C LYS A 396 26.33 7.11 -7.86
N TRP A 397 25.85 6.46 -6.81
CA TRP A 397 26.15 5.06 -6.51
C TRP A 397 24.92 4.21 -6.77
N GLN A 398 25.13 3.03 -7.35
CA GLN A 398 24.05 2.11 -7.66
C GLN A 398 24.40 0.69 -7.23
N PHE A 399 23.40 -0.01 -6.69
CA PHE A 399 23.47 -1.44 -6.43
C PHE A 399 22.26 -2.09 -7.13
N ARG A 400 22.52 -3.09 -7.96
CA ARG A 400 21.47 -3.80 -8.72
C ARG A 400 21.74 -5.30 -8.76
N PRO A 401 20.71 -6.15 -8.69
CA PRO A 401 20.90 -7.57 -8.93
C PRO A 401 21.32 -7.82 -10.39
N THR A 402 22.04 -8.91 -10.65
CA THR A 402 22.32 -9.35 -12.03
C THR A 402 21.04 -9.82 -12.72
N PHE A 403 20.16 -10.50 -12.00
CA PHE A 403 18.89 -11.03 -12.49
C PHE A 403 17.76 -10.79 -11.49
N VAL A 404 16.54 -10.60 -11.99
CA VAL A 404 15.37 -10.34 -11.13
C VAL A 404 14.41 -11.52 -10.97
N ARG A 405 14.76 -12.71 -11.46
CA ARG A 405 13.90 -13.91 -11.38
C ARG A 405 13.32 -14.16 -9.98
N ARG A 406 14.14 -13.98 -8.94
CA ARG A 406 13.70 -14.18 -7.54
C ARG A 406 12.70 -13.13 -7.04
N PHE A 407 12.57 -12.00 -7.74
CA PHE A 407 11.70 -10.88 -7.40
C PHE A 407 10.41 -10.85 -8.24
N GLY A 408 10.18 -11.83 -9.13
CA GLY A 408 8.94 -11.91 -9.93
C GLY A 408 7.66 -11.87 -9.08
N HIS A 409 7.72 -12.51 -7.91
CA HIS A 409 6.64 -12.54 -6.93
C HIS A 409 6.18 -11.14 -6.47
N MET A 410 7.08 -10.14 -6.45
CA MET A 410 6.75 -8.75 -6.10
C MET A 410 5.78 -8.10 -7.10
N LEU A 411 5.63 -8.67 -8.29
CA LEU A 411 4.64 -8.24 -9.25
C LEU A 411 3.45 -9.22 -9.28
N THR A 412 3.70 -10.53 -9.24
CA THR A 412 2.69 -11.56 -9.56
C THR A 412 1.88 -12.08 -8.38
N ASP A 413 2.28 -11.86 -7.13
CA ASP A 413 1.57 -12.41 -5.96
C ASP A 413 0.34 -11.58 -5.55
N HIS A 414 -0.03 -10.60 -6.38
CA HIS A 414 -1.05 -9.61 -6.06
C HIS A 414 -2.35 -9.79 -6.85
N GLY A 415 -2.40 -10.71 -7.82
CA GLY A 415 -3.57 -11.02 -8.62
C GLY A 415 -3.77 -12.50 -8.88
#